data_AF-A0A7V8JLT8-F1
#
_entry.id   AF-A0A7V8JLT8-F1
#
_cell.length_a   1.000
_cell.length_b   1.000
_cell.length_c   1.000
_cell.angle_alpha   90.00
_cell.angle_beta   90.00
_cell.angle_gamma   90.00
#
_symmetry.space_group_name_H-M   'P 1'
#
loop_
_entity.id
_entity.type
_entity.pdbx_description
1 polymer ?
#
loop_
_entity_poly.entity_id
_entity_poly.type
_entity_poly.pdbx_seq_one_letter_code
_entity_poly.pdbx_strand_id
1 'polypeptide(L)'
;MSTWVSARPYDNATLQVAIAATPRPQDAGAVAQARQPIAWQPETARRIREILANDALLTQNLDKEFGAYYGIVDDKANTQALVISSVRRLLDADDEGGRWLRGVPYHGLIGYDSKPADALRASPKQAGSIEPTGLIAQWNGKEHVCGYCHGMVWAVGQAACNFPDGRPFDLGLGRNTHKLSSCFGCSTYLHANGWAPNAMHLGRSEWWVPLPEAEDALAAFNIGLGQPHEHQRIVTALNVSWERKITQWLRDGATLIVQRGVNAGFTPAVVDTASALLQVLPKRHDPRAVANLFLDALTVHDKDLLRLSRLVVQAPKPVH
;
A
#
# COMPACT_ATOMS: atom_id res chain seq x y z
N MET A 1 22.72 28.29 29.26
CA MET A 1 21.97 27.14 29.84
C MET A 1 20.58 27.16 29.24
N SER A 2 20.36 26.43 28.15
CA SER A 2 19.03 26.34 27.52
C SER A 2 18.17 25.36 28.32
N THR A 3 17.03 25.85 28.77
CA THR A 3 16.00 25.07 29.43
C THR A 3 15.40 24.09 28.42
N TRP A 4 15.58 22.80 28.67
CA TRP A 4 14.85 21.74 28.01
C TRP A 4 13.37 21.91 28.34
N VAL A 5 12.57 22.28 27.34
CA VAL A 5 11.12 22.26 27.45
C VAL A 5 10.71 20.79 27.57
N SER A 6 10.20 20.42 28.74
CA SER A 6 9.67 19.08 29.01
C SER A 6 8.65 18.72 27.94
N ALA A 7 8.78 17.54 27.34
CA ALA A 7 7.79 16.97 26.44
C ALA A 7 6.41 17.05 27.10
N ARG A 8 5.46 17.77 26.49
CA ARG A 8 4.07 17.76 26.96
C ARG A 8 3.56 16.31 26.93
N PRO A 9 2.86 15.84 27.97
CA PRO A 9 2.17 14.56 27.94
C PRO A 9 1.20 14.52 26.75
N TYR A 10 1.02 13.32 26.21
CA TYR A 10 0.13 13.02 25.09
C TYR A 10 -1.28 13.55 25.39
N ASP A 11 -1.78 14.48 24.58
CA ASP A 11 -3.18 14.91 24.68
C ASP A 11 -4.04 13.86 24.00
N ASN A 12 -4.74 13.05 24.81
CA ASN A 12 -5.66 12.02 24.35
C ASN A 12 -6.80 12.57 23.46
N ALA A 13 -6.99 13.89 23.38
CA ALA A 13 -8.16 14.51 22.77
C ALA A 13 -8.20 14.52 21.24
N THR A 14 -7.12 14.19 20.52
CA THR A 14 -7.15 14.11 19.06
C THR A 14 -6.43 12.88 18.55
N LEU A 15 -7.18 11.77 18.46
CA LEU A 15 -6.98 10.78 17.40
C LEU A 15 -6.70 11.55 16.10
N GLN A 16 -5.49 11.43 15.55
CA GLN A 16 -5.18 12.04 14.26
C GLN A 16 -5.88 11.22 13.17
N VAL A 17 -7.15 11.59 12.96
CA VAL A 17 -8.03 11.35 11.81
C VAL A 17 -7.85 9.99 11.14
N ALA A 18 -8.79 9.09 11.40
CA ALA A 18 -8.90 7.85 10.65
C ALA A 18 -9.43 8.09 9.23
N ILE A 19 -8.86 7.40 8.26
CA ILE A 19 -9.35 7.37 6.88
C ILE A 19 -10.18 6.11 6.73
N ALA A 20 -11.48 6.27 6.54
CA ALA A 20 -12.35 5.15 6.23
C ALA A 20 -12.25 4.78 4.75
N ALA A 21 -12.21 3.49 4.46
CA ALA A 21 -12.75 3.02 3.21
C ALA A 21 -14.28 3.08 3.32
N THR A 22 -14.94 3.67 2.33
CA THR A 22 -16.41 3.63 2.23
C THR A 22 -16.80 2.71 1.08
N PRO A 23 -17.94 2.00 1.17
CA PRO A 23 -18.55 1.46 -0.04
C PRO A 23 -18.67 2.59 -1.05
N ARG A 24 -18.31 2.34 -2.31
CA ARG A 24 -18.29 3.40 -3.33
C ARG A 24 -19.64 4.15 -3.33
N PRO A 25 -19.66 5.47 -3.03
CA PRO A 25 -20.90 6.23 -3.00
C PRO A 25 -21.58 6.19 -4.36
N GLN A 26 -22.86 5.83 -4.40
CA GLN A 26 -23.65 5.78 -5.63
C GLN A 26 -24.38 7.11 -5.90
N ASP A 27 -24.49 7.97 -4.88
CA ASP A 27 -25.20 9.24 -4.94
C ASP A 27 -24.60 10.31 -4.00
N ALA A 28 -25.11 11.53 -4.11
CA ALA A 28 -24.64 12.69 -3.34
C ALA A 28 -24.88 12.55 -1.82
N GLY A 29 -25.90 11.80 -1.40
CA GLY A 29 -26.19 11.53 0.01
C GLY A 29 -25.13 10.61 0.63
N ALA A 30 -24.76 9.55 -0.08
CA ALA A 30 -23.67 8.64 0.32
C ALA A 30 -22.31 9.37 0.41
N VAL A 31 -22.04 10.34 -0.47
CA VAL A 31 -20.84 11.19 -0.39
C VAL A 31 -20.84 12.08 0.86
N ALA A 32 -21.99 12.67 1.21
CA ALA A 32 -22.11 13.49 2.41
C ALA A 32 -21.93 12.66 3.69
N GLN A 33 -22.46 11.44 3.73
CA GLN A 33 -22.29 10.51 4.84
C GLN A 33 -20.84 10.04 5.01
N ALA A 34 -20.12 9.81 3.91
CA ALA A 34 -18.71 9.42 3.92
C ALA A 34 -17.78 10.45 4.62
N ARG A 35 -18.21 11.72 4.68
CA ARG A 35 -17.48 12.85 5.26
C ARG A 35 -17.80 13.11 6.74
N GLN A 36 -18.81 12.46 7.31
CA GLN A 36 -19.16 12.63 8.71
C GLN A 36 -18.12 11.98 9.63
N PRO A 37 -17.94 12.49 10.87
CA PRO A 37 -17.12 11.83 11.88
C PRO A 37 -17.53 10.37 12.08
N ILE A 38 -16.55 9.49 12.25
CA ILE A 38 -16.77 8.04 12.33
C ILE A 38 -17.29 7.69 13.74
N ALA A 39 -18.48 7.11 13.81
CA ALA A 39 -19.01 6.48 15.01
C ALA A 39 -18.59 5.00 15.04
N TRP A 40 -17.44 4.73 15.64
CA TRP A 40 -16.86 3.39 15.78
C TRP A 40 -17.74 2.46 16.62
N GLN A 41 -17.68 1.15 16.36
CA GLN A 41 -18.18 0.19 17.31
C GLN A 41 -17.46 0.35 18.66
N PRO A 42 -18.16 0.17 19.81
CA PRO A 42 -17.58 0.38 21.13
C PRO A 42 -16.28 -0.41 21.36
N GLU A 43 -16.21 -1.62 20.80
CA GLU A 43 -15.07 -2.52 20.93
C GLU A 43 -13.85 -2.06 20.12
N THR A 44 -14.05 -1.70 18.85
CA THR A 44 -13.01 -1.06 18.03
C THR A 44 -12.49 0.22 18.69
N ALA A 45 -13.40 1.05 19.20
CA ALA A 45 -13.02 2.27 19.93
C ALA A 45 -12.23 1.98 21.20
N ARG A 46 -12.61 0.93 21.96
CA ARG A 46 -11.88 0.47 23.14
C ARG A 46 -10.48 0.01 22.76
N ARG A 47 -10.36 -0.82 21.72
CA ARG A 47 -9.08 -1.35 21.26
C ARG A 47 -8.13 -0.26 20.78
N ILE A 48 -8.63 0.71 20.02
CA ILE A 48 -7.85 1.89 19.62
C ILE A 48 -7.35 2.65 20.85
N ARG A 49 -8.20 2.88 21.86
CA ARG A 49 -7.79 3.53 23.12
C ARG A 49 -6.74 2.71 23.88
N GLU A 50 -6.89 1.39 23.94
CA GLU A 50 -5.90 0.51 24.57
C GLU A 50 -4.55 0.57 23.86
N ILE A 51 -4.54 0.53 22.53
CA ILE A 51 -3.31 0.67 21.73
C ILE A 51 -2.64 2.02 22.04
N LEU A 52 -3.41 3.11 22.02
CA LEU A 52 -2.89 4.44 22.35
C LEU A 52 -2.40 4.55 23.81
N ALA A 53 -3.02 3.82 24.74
CA ALA A 53 -2.73 3.92 26.16
C ALA A 53 -1.58 3.00 26.64
N ASN A 54 -1.26 1.93 25.91
CA ASN A 54 -0.66 0.75 26.54
C ASN A 54 0.53 0.12 25.80
N ASP A 55 1.43 0.86 25.17
CA ASP A 55 2.60 0.20 24.58
C ASP A 55 3.91 1.02 24.65
N ALA A 56 4.89 0.46 25.36
CA ALA A 56 6.26 0.95 25.37
C ALA A 56 6.90 0.87 23.97
N LEU A 57 6.49 -0.08 23.12
CA LEU A 57 6.93 -0.17 21.71
C LEU A 57 6.30 0.92 20.83
N LEU A 58 5.02 1.24 21.03
CA LEU A 58 4.39 2.39 20.36
C LEU A 58 5.07 3.70 20.78
N THR A 59 5.32 3.88 22.08
CA THR A 59 6.01 5.08 22.59
C THR A 59 7.44 5.22 22.04
N GLN A 60 8.17 4.10 21.86
CA GLN A 60 9.55 4.13 21.35
C GLN A 60 9.67 4.42 19.84
N ASN A 61 8.65 4.11 19.05
CA ASN A 61 8.73 4.15 17.58
C ASN A 61 7.74 5.12 16.90
N LEU A 62 6.58 5.45 17.50
CA LEU A 62 5.58 6.36 16.91
C LEU A 62 6.13 7.76 16.59
N ASP A 63 6.96 8.32 17.47
CA ASP A 63 7.58 9.64 17.27
C ASP A 63 8.87 9.57 16.43
N LYS A 64 9.25 8.38 15.95
CA LYS A 64 10.31 8.17 14.94
C LYS A 64 9.74 7.79 13.57
N GLU A 65 8.44 7.55 13.52
CA GLU A 65 7.70 7.05 12.37
C GLU A 65 7.19 8.18 11.47
N PHE A 66 7.71 8.27 10.26
CA PHE A 66 7.10 9.11 9.21
C PHE A 66 6.08 8.30 8.42
N GLY A 67 4.80 8.67 8.51
CA GLY A 67 3.73 8.09 7.69
C GLY A 67 3.37 6.66 8.07
N ALA A 68 3.21 6.39 9.37
CA ALA A 68 2.74 5.10 9.83
C ALA A 68 1.22 4.98 9.66
N TYR A 69 0.83 3.98 8.86
CA TYR A 69 -0.53 3.67 8.48
C TYR A 69 -0.92 2.35 9.12
N TYR A 70 -1.92 2.38 9.99
CA TYR A 70 -2.38 1.23 10.73
C TYR A 70 -3.77 0.84 10.24
N GLY A 71 -3.86 -0.32 9.59
CA GLY A 71 -5.10 -0.93 9.15
C GLY A 71 -5.88 -1.50 10.33
N ILE A 72 -7.18 -1.21 10.38
CA ILE A 72 -8.14 -1.81 11.32
C ILE A 72 -9.48 -2.01 10.61
N VAL A 73 -10.26 -3.00 11.03
CA VAL A 73 -11.64 -3.20 10.56
C VAL A 73 -12.61 -2.88 11.69
N ASP A 74 -13.57 -1.98 11.46
CA ASP A 74 -14.69 -1.77 12.36
C ASP A 74 -15.83 -2.72 11.98
N ASP A 75 -16.12 -3.67 12.85
CA ASP A 75 -17.24 -4.59 12.73
C ASP A 75 -17.68 -5.06 14.11
N LYS A 76 -18.99 -5.31 14.29
CA LYS A 76 -19.56 -5.77 15.56
C LYS A 76 -19.02 -7.14 16.01
N ALA A 77 -18.66 -8.00 15.06
CA ALA A 77 -18.09 -9.31 15.30
C ALA A 77 -16.57 -9.24 15.53
N ASN A 78 -15.93 -8.10 15.25
CA ASN A 78 -14.51 -7.89 15.48
C ASN A 78 -14.23 -7.58 16.96
N THR A 79 -14.46 -8.55 17.84
CA THR A 79 -14.36 -8.37 19.29
C THR A 79 -12.92 -8.30 19.81
N GLN A 80 -11.95 -8.56 18.94
CA GLN A 80 -10.52 -8.45 19.22
C GLN A 80 -9.84 -7.77 18.03
N ALA A 81 -10.13 -6.48 17.84
CA ALA A 81 -9.69 -5.77 16.65
C ALA A 81 -8.16 -5.84 16.47
N LEU A 82 -7.77 -6.55 15.40
CA LEU A 82 -6.39 -6.63 14.95
C LEU A 82 -6.02 -5.31 14.28
N VAL A 83 -4.84 -4.79 14.61
CA VAL A 83 -4.30 -3.57 14.02
C VAL A 83 -2.96 -3.91 13.39
N ILE A 84 -2.84 -3.67 12.09
CA ILE A 84 -1.67 -4.05 11.30
C ILE A 84 -1.07 -2.78 10.69
N SER A 85 0.19 -2.48 10.98
CA SER A 85 0.89 -1.35 10.35
C SER A 85 1.25 -1.64 8.89
N SER A 86 1.95 -0.73 8.20
CA SER A 86 2.64 -1.15 6.97
C SER A 86 3.70 -2.19 7.31
N VAL A 87 3.66 -3.28 6.56
CA VAL A 87 4.51 -4.45 6.74
C VAL A 87 5.56 -4.47 5.65
N ARG A 88 6.81 -4.73 6.03
CA ARG A 88 7.89 -4.98 5.08
C ARG A 88 7.98 -6.46 4.73
N ARG A 89 8.35 -6.75 3.48
CA ARG A 89 8.54 -8.10 2.98
C ARG A 89 9.78 -8.17 2.10
N LEU A 90 10.53 -9.27 2.19
CA LEU A 90 11.48 -9.63 1.14
C LEU A 90 10.72 -10.38 0.05
N LEU A 91 10.94 -9.94 -1.18
CA LEU A 91 10.33 -10.48 -2.38
C LEU A 91 11.48 -10.87 -3.30
N ASP A 92 11.39 -12.02 -3.98
CA ASP A 92 12.41 -12.35 -4.96
C ASP A 92 12.45 -11.25 -6.02
N ALA A 93 13.64 -10.88 -6.48
CA ALA A 93 13.75 -9.82 -7.50
C ALA A 93 13.04 -10.18 -8.82
N ASP A 94 12.73 -11.47 -8.99
CA ASP A 94 11.98 -12.02 -10.12
C ASP A 94 10.48 -12.15 -9.84
N ASP A 95 10.06 -12.04 -8.57
CA ASP A 95 8.65 -11.90 -8.21
C ASP A 95 8.10 -10.56 -8.70
N GLU A 96 6.77 -10.41 -8.71
CA GLU A 96 6.09 -9.22 -9.22
C GLU A 96 6.47 -8.89 -10.68
N GLY A 97 6.48 -9.90 -11.56
CA GLY A 97 6.60 -9.69 -13.01
C GLY A 97 7.89 -8.98 -13.45
N GLY A 98 8.98 -9.12 -12.69
CA GLY A 98 10.28 -8.54 -13.01
C GLY A 98 10.34 -7.01 -12.87
N ARG A 99 9.50 -6.43 -12.01
CA ARG A 99 9.42 -4.99 -11.78
C ARG A 99 10.76 -4.38 -11.39
N TRP A 100 11.52 -5.04 -10.52
CA TRP A 100 12.67 -4.41 -9.86
C TRP A 100 14.03 -4.69 -10.53
N LEU A 101 14.97 -3.77 -10.34
CA LEU A 101 16.37 -3.96 -10.74
C LEU A 101 17.02 -5.09 -9.94
N ARG A 102 17.67 -6.01 -10.67
CA ARG A 102 18.52 -7.06 -10.11
C ARG A 102 19.88 -6.49 -9.69
N GLY A 103 20.50 -7.12 -8.70
CA GLY A 103 21.87 -6.83 -8.29
C GLY A 103 22.07 -5.50 -7.55
N VAL A 104 20.99 -4.81 -7.17
CA VAL A 104 21.06 -3.61 -6.32
C VAL A 104 21.08 -4.06 -4.86
N PRO A 105 22.16 -3.80 -4.10
CA PRO A 105 22.22 -4.20 -2.71
C PRO A 105 21.18 -3.45 -1.87
N TYR A 106 20.49 -4.18 -0.99
CA TYR A 106 19.50 -3.62 -0.05
C TYR A 106 18.33 -2.89 -0.74
N HIS A 107 18.00 -3.32 -1.96
CA HIS A 107 16.98 -2.70 -2.78
C HIS A 107 15.64 -2.58 -2.04
N GLY A 108 15.02 -1.40 -2.11
CA GLY A 108 13.75 -1.12 -1.45
C GLY A 108 13.81 -0.76 0.03
N LEU A 109 14.95 -0.89 0.71
CA LEU A 109 15.06 -0.37 2.08
C LEU A 109 15.06 1.15 2.08
N ILE A 110 13.99 1.80 2.54
CA ILE A 110 13.89 3.26 2.56
C ILE A 110 15.12 3.87 3.29
N GLY A 111 15.82 4.83 2.67
CA GLY A 111 17.01 5.46 3.25
C GLY A 111 18.31 4.67 3.14
N TYR A 112 18.36 3.61 2.31
CA TYR A 112 19.59 2.85 1.99
C TYR A 112 20.71 3.70 1.36
N ASP A 113 20.35 4.83 0.77
CA ASP A 113 21.26 5.82 0.19
C ASP A 113 21.94 6.72 1.23
N SER A 114 21.41 6.76 2.45
CA SER A 114 21.74 7.79 3.45
C SER A 114 22.15 7.22 4.81
N LYS A 115 22.02 5.90 5.03
CA LYS A 115 22.38 5.24 6.29
C LYS A 115 23.07 3.90 6.05
N PRO A 116 23.96 3.46 6.98
CA PRO A 116 24.53 2.12 6.93
C PRO A 116 23.44 1.04 6.91
N ALA A 117 23.63 -0.01 6.11
CA ALA A 117 22.66 -1.09 5.93
C ALA A 117 22.27 -1.76 7.25
N ASP A 118 23.21 -1.97 8.16
CA ASP A 118 22.98 -2.60 9.47
C ASP A 118 21.98 -1.83 10.31
N ALA A 119 22.06 -0.48 10.28
CA ALA A 119 21.14 0.38 11.01
C ALA A 119 19.71 0.37 10.41
N LEU A 120 19.59 0.10 9.10
CA LEU A 120 18.31 0.04 8.41
C LEU A 120 17.62 -1.32 8.59
N ARG A 121 18.41 -2.40 8.53
CA ARG A 121 17.97 -3.79 8.73
C ARG A 121 17.48 -4.04 10.15
N ALA A 122 18.18 -3.52 11.14
CA ALA A 122 17.83 -3.67 12.55
C ALA A 122 16.62 -2.81 12.99
N SER A 123 16.12 -1.91 12.14
CA SER A 123 15.04 -1.00 12.51
C SER A 123 13.68 -1.55 12.07
N PRO A 124 12.80 -1.99 13.01
CA PRO A 124 11.38 -2.03 12.73
C PRO A 124 10.94 -0.57 12.53
N LYS A 125 10.54 -0.20 11.31
CA LYS A 125 10.18 1.21 11.05
C LYS A 125 8.80 1.59 11.53
N GLN A 126 7.94 0.63 11.86
CA GLN A 126 6.59 0.92 12.35
C GLN A 126 6.27 -0.03 13.50
N ALA A 127 5.74 0.52 14.60
CA ALA A 127 5.20 -0.27 15.69
C ALA A 127 4.09 -1.17 15.14
N GLY A 128 4.06 -2.44 15.56
CA GLY A 128 3.10 -3.41 15.02
C GLY A 128 3.45 -3.98 13.64
N SER A 129 4.54 -3.56 12.99
CA SER A 129 5.04 -4.24 11.79
C SER A 129 5.64 -5.58 12.20
N ILE A 130 4.86 -6.65 12.06
CA ILE A 130 5.32 -8.02 12.31
C ILE A 130 5.95 -8.58 11.04
N GLU A 131 7.23 -8.33 10.82
CA GLU A 131 7.92 -9.13 9.81
C GLU A 131 7.89 -10.61 10.23
N PRO A 132 7.67 -11.60 9.33
CA PRO A 132 7.97 -13.00 9.61
C PRO A 132 9.43 -13.08 10.10
N THR A 133 9.57 -13.31 11.40
CA THR A 133 10.76 -13.14 12.26
C THR A 133 12.10 -12.83 11.58
N GLY A 134 12.45 -11.54 11.51
CA GLY A 134 13.83 -11.06 11.37
C GLY A 134 14.51 -11.30 10.02
N LEU A 135 13.77 -11.68 8.97
CA LEU A 135 14.34 -11.97 7.65
C LEU A 135 15.12 -10.76 7.09
N ILE A 136 14.59 -9.55 7.18
CA ILE A 136 15.20 -8.29 6.75
C ILE A 136 16.37 -7.93 7.66
N ALA A 137 16.27 -8.19 8.96
CA ALA A 137 17.36 -7.95 9.89
C ALA A 137 18.59 -8.82 9.54
N GLN A 138 18.36 -10.03 9.05
CA GLN A 138 19.38 -11.01 8.69
C GLN A 138 19.77 -10.97 7.20
N TRP A 139 18.97 -10.30 6.36
CA TRP A 139 19.17 -10.24 4.92
C TRP A 139 20.53 -9.66 4.54
N ASN A 140 21.26 -10.34 3.66
CA ASN A 140 22.57 -9.93 3.17
C ASN A 140 22.52 -8.81 2.10
N GLY A 141 21.33 -8.35 1.74
CA GLY A 141 21.11 -7.30 0.74
C GLY A 141 21.06 -7.77 -0.71
N LYS A 142 21.17 -9.07 -1.01
CA LYS A 142 21.19 -9.61 -2.38
C LYS A 142 19.90 -10.37 -2.71
N GLU A 143 19.66 -10.57 -4.01
CA GLU A 143 18.64 -11.47 -4.59
C GLU A 143 17.17 -11.10 -4.36
N HIS A 144 16.90 -10.30 -3.34
CA HIS A 144 15.56 -9.87 -2.96
C HIS A 144 15.38 -8.35 -3.05
N VAL A 145 14.14 -7.91 -2.91
CA VAL A 145 13.75 -6.50 -2.77
C VAL A 145 12.84 -6.37 -1.55
N CYS A 146 13.03 -5.30 -0.79
CA CYS A 146 12.15 -4.96 0.31
C CYS A 146 10.90 -4.22 -0.20
N GLY A 147 9.76 -4.90 -0.23
CA GLY A 147 8.44 -4.34 -0.52
C GLY A 147 7.66 -3.96 0.74
N TYR A 148 6.65 -3.11 0.59
CA TYR A 148 5.81 -2.56 1.67
C TYR A 148 4.34 -2.72 1.33
N CYS A 149 3.65 -3.57 2.09
CA CYS A 149 2.20 -3.69 2.05
C CYS A 149 1.61 -2.82 3.16
N HIS A 150 0.79 -1.84 2.81
CA HIS A 150 0.32 -0.82 3.76
C HIS A 150 -0.86 -1.30 4.61
N GLY A 151 -1.00 -0.75 5.82
CA GLY A 151 -2.07 -1.11 6.77
C GLY A 151 -3.47 -1.15 6.16
N MET A 152 -3.87 -0.13 5.40
CA MET A 152 -5.18 -0.12 4.73
C MET A 152 -5.40 -1.31 3.77
N VAL A 153 -4.36 -1.78 3.08
CA VAL A 153 -4.45 -2.96 2.19
C VAL A 153 -4.68 -4.23 3.02
N TRP A 154 -4.01 -4.34 4.17
CA TRP A 154 -4.26 -5.41 5.15
C TRP A 154 -5.68 -5.36 5.72
N ALA A 155 -6.20 -4.18 6.04
CA ALA A 155 -7.57 -4.02 6.54
C ALA A 155 -8.62 -4.48 5.51
N VAL A 156 -8.40 -4.19 4.21
CA VAL A 156 -9.26 -4.71 3.13
C VAL A 156 -9.22 -6.24 3.08
N GLY A 157 -8.03 -6.84 3.20
CA GLY A 157 -7.88 -8.29 3.29
C GLY A 157 -8.61 -8.88 4.50
N GLN A 158 -8.46 -8.26 5.67
CA GLN A 158 -9.11 -8.71 6.90
C GLN A 158 -10.63 -8.61 6.83
N ALA A 159 -11.16 -7.52 6.26
CA ALA A 159 -12.59 -7.37 6.00
C ALA A 159 -13.07 -8.49 5.07
N ALA A 160 -12.42 -8.70 3.93
CA ALA A 160 -12.82 -9.74 2.98
C ALA A 160 -12.77 -11.16 3.58
N CYS A 161 -11.78 -11.46 4.42
CA CYS A 161 -11.62 -12.79 5.02
C CYS A 161 -12.54 -13.04 6.21
N ASN A 162 -12.77 -12.04 7.08
CA ASN A 162 -13.37 -12.26 8.41
C ASN A 162 -14.63 -11.46 8.66
N PHE A 163 -14.75 -10.28 8.04
CA PHE A 163 -15.81 -9.33 8.30
C PHE A 163 -16.33 -8.78 6.97
N PRO A 164 -17.10 -9.57 6.18
CA PRO A 164 -17.56 -9.14 4.86
C PRO A 164 -18.36 -7.84 4.87
N ASP A 165 -19.06 -7.56 5.98
CA ASP A 165 -19.78 -6.30 6.23
C ASP A 165 -18.95 -5.26 7.00
N GLY A 166 -17.75 -5.65 7.43
CA GLY A 166 -16.83 -4.85 8.19
C GLY A 166 -16.22 -3.75 7.33
N ARG A 167 -15.98 -2.60 7.96
CA ARG A 167 -15.46 -1.43 7.27
C ARG A 167 -13.98 -1.27 7.56
N PRO A 168 -13.10 -1.27 6.55
CA PRO A 168 -11.67 -1.05 6.77
C PRO A 168 -11.34 0.43 6.95
N PHE A 169 -10.38 0.71 7.82
CA PHE A 169 -9.87 2.04 8.15
C PHE A 169 -8.35 2.05 8.22
N ASP A 170 -7.79 3.24 7.98
CA ASP A 170 -6.40 3.56 8.24
C ASP A 170 -6.34 4.53 9.41
N LEU A 171 -5.47 4.28 10.37
CA LEU A 171 -5.23 5.16 11.50
C LEU A 171 -3.85 5.80 11.33
N GLY A 172 -3.81 7.14 11.32
CA GLY A 172 -2.57 7.87 11.46
C GLY A 172 -2.18 7.93 12.93
N LEU A 173 -1.10 7.26 13.30
CA LEU A 173 -0.58 7.29 14.68
C LEU A 173 0.78 7.99 14.72
N GLY A 174 1.05 8.73 15.81
CA GLY A 174 2.35 9.33 16.10
C GLY A 174 2.51 10.77 15.62
N ARG A 175 3.35 11.57 16.28
CA ARG A 175 3.44 13.02 16.04
C ARG A 175 3.96 13.41 14.66
N ASN A 176 4.65 12.48 13.99
CA ASN A 176 5.26 12.68 12.67
C ASN A 176 4.42 12.11 11.51
N THR A 177 3.24 11.55 11.80
CA THR A 177 2.31 11.07 10.76
C THR A 177 1.39 12.21 10.32
N HIS A 178 1.86 12.98 9.35
CA HIS A 178 1.12 14.13 8.81
C HIS A 178 0.24 13.79 7.59
N LYS A 179 0.30 12.55 7.10
CA LYS A 179 -0.38 12.13 5.87
C LYS A 179 -1.69 11.42 6.23
N LEU A 180 -2.79 12.14 6.05
CA LEU A 180 -4.16 11.67 6.34
C LEU A 180 -4.90 11.32 5.04
N SER A 181 -4.22 10.58 4.16
CA SER A 181 -4.77 10.16 2.87
C SER A 181 -4.12 8.86 2.43
N SER A 182 -4.86 7.97 1.77
CA SER A 182 -4.30 6.76 1.18
C SER A 182 -3.34 7.12 0.05
N CYS A 183 -2.20 6.44 -0.05
CA CYS A 183 -1.33 6.61 -1.23
C CYS A 183 -2.07 6.13 -2.48
N PHE A 184 -1.61 6.53 -3.66
CA PHE A 184 -2.30 6.22 -4.89
C PHE A 184 -2.34 4.70 -5.19
N GLY A 185 -1.29 3.94 -4.82
CA GLY A 185 -1.31 2.48 -4.83
C GLY A 185 -2.45 1.89 -3.98
N CYS A 186 -2.57 2.30 -2.72
CA CYS A 186 -3.68 1.87 -1.84
C CYS A 186 -5.04 2.31 -2.40
N SER A 187 -5.15 3.53 -2.91
CA SER A 187 -6.41 4.08 -3.42
C SER A 187 -6.94 3.28 -4.61
N THR A 188 -6.06 2.88 -5.52
CA THR A 188 -6.44 2.02 -6.66
C THR A 188 -6.81 0.61 -6.21
N TYR A 189 -6.10 0.05 -5.21
CA TYR A 189 -6.44 -1.23 -4.60
C TYR A 189 -7.84 -1.21 -3.97
N LEU A 190 -8.17 -0.14 -3.23
CA LEU A 190 -9.49 0.06 -2.64
C LEU A 190 -10.57 0.10 -3.73
N HIS A 191 -10.39 0.97 -4.73
CA HIS A 191 -11.34 1.11 -5.84
C HIS A 191 -11.57 -0.17 -6.62
N ALA A 192 -10.52 -0.96 -6.83
CA ALA A 192 -10.64 -2.23 -7.54
C ALA A 192 -11.43 -3.29 -6.75
N ASN A 193 -11.45 -3.16 -5.42
CA ASN A 193 -12.09 -4.10 -4.50
C ASN A 193 -13.38 -3.53 -3.88
N GLY A 194 -14.02 -2.56 -4.55
CA GLY A 194 -15.35 -2.07 -4.18
C GLY A 194 -15.38 -0.94 -3.14
N TRP A 195 -14.21 -0.49 -2.70
CA TRP A 195 -14.07 0.54 -1.69
C TRP A 195 -13.68 1.89 -2.31
N ALA A 196 -13.94 2.99 -1.61
CA ALA A 196 -13.49 4.33 -1.95
C ALA A 196 -12.70 4.92 -0.77
N PRO A 197 -11.47 5.42 -1.00
CA PRO A 197 -10.75 6.15 0.03
C PRO A 197 -11.43 7.51 0.25
N ASN A 198 -11.55 7.94 1.51
CA ASN A 198 -12.05 9.28 1.83
C ASN A 198 -11.09 10.41 1.42
N ALA A 199 -9.80 10.11 1.27
CA ALA A 199 -8.79 11.03 0.75
C ALA A 199 -7.64 10.24 0.11
N MET A 200 -7.05 10.81 -0.94
CA MET A 200 -5.90 10.24 -1.65
C MET A 200 -4.77 11.26 -1.78
N HIS A 201 -3.53 10.79 -1.74
CA HIS A 201 -2.38 11.59 -2.15
C HIS A 201 -1.55 10.88 -3.20
N LEU A 202 -0.82 11.68 -3.99
CA LEU A 202 0.23 11.20 -4.88
C LEU A 202 1.44 10.81 -4.01
N GLY A 203 1.36 9.62 -3.41
CA GLY A 203 2.45 8.98 -2.71
C GLY A 203 3.35 8.23 -3.68
N ARG A 204 4.64 8.19 -3.37
CA ARG A 204 5.57 7.32 -4.09
C ARG A 204 5.17 5.87 -3.84
N SER A 205 5.01 5.11 -4.92
CA SER A 205 4.67 3.69 -4.85
C SER A 205 5.86 2.79 -5.19
N GLU A 206 7.09 3.29 -4.99
CA GLU A 206 8.37 2.69 -5.42
C GLU A 206 8.48 1.24 -4.95
N TRP A 207 8.13 1.06 -3.68
CA TRP A 207 8.24 -0.20 -2.97
C TRP A 207 6.88 -0.71 -2.51
N TRP A 208 5.78 -0.08 -2.96
CA TRP A 208 4.43 -0.53 -2.64
C TRP A 208 4.18 -1.88 -3.32
N VAL A 209 3.60 -2.81 -2.57
CA VAL A 209 3.20 -4.14 -3.04
C VAL A 209 1.81 -4.50 -2.50
N PRO A 210 1.05 -5.36 -3.22
CA PRO A 210 -0.25 -5.83 -2.76
C PRO A 210 -0.12 -6.83 -1.59
N LEU A 211 -1.22 -7.46 -1.19
CA LEU A 211 -1.23 -8.49 -0.15
C LEU A 211 -0.37 -9.70 -0.55
N PRO A 212 0.34 -10.36 0.39
CA PRO A 212 1.00 -11.63 0.12
C PRO A 212 0.02 -12.72 -0.29
N GLU A 213 0.38 -13.47 -1.33
CA GLU A 213 -0.38 -14.64 -1.77
C GLU A 213 0.17 -15.94 -1.17
N ALA A 214 1.34 -15.91 -0.52
CA ALA A 214 1.93 -17.06 0.13
C ALA A 214 1.29 -17.31 1.50
N GLU A 215 0.98 -18.58 1.79
CA GLU A 215 0.25 -19.00 2.99
C GLU A 215 1.03 -18.69 4.28
N ASP A 216 2.34 -18.90 4.27
CA ASP A 216 3.26 -18.61 5.38
C ASP A 216 3.25 -17.12 5.75
N ALA A 217 3.24 -16.25 4.73
CA ALA A 217 3.13 -14.83 4.92
C ALA A 217 1.76 -14.49 5.53
N LEU A 218 0.64 -15.00 5.00
CA LEU A 218 -0.70 -14.71 5.54
C LEU A 218 -0.92 -15.22 6.97
N ALA A 219 -0.39 -16.39 7.30
CA ALA A 219 -0.46 -16.98 8.63
C ALA A 219 0.27 -16.11 9.68
N ALA A 220 1.44 -15.55 9.32
CA ALA A 220 2.21 -14.68 10.21
C ALA A 220 1.45 -13.40 10.63
N PHE A 221 0.49 -12.94 9.83
CA PHE A 221 -0.30 -11.74 10.11
C PHE A 221 -1.70 -12.02 10.65
N ASN A 222 -2.08 -13.30 10.80
CA ASN A 222 -3.38 -13.71 11.35
C ASN A 222 -4.57 -12.97 10.71
N ILE A 223 -4.61 -12.83 9.38
CA ILE A 223 -5.66 -12.09 8.62
C ILE A 223 -6.98 -12.87 8.57
N GLY A 224 -7.29 -13.60 9.63
CA GLY A 224 -7.96 -14.87 9.47
C GLY A 224 -8.40 -15.52 10.75
N LEU A 225 -9.36 -14.92 11.45
CA LEU A 225 -10.01 -15.57 12.58
C LEU A 225 -10.98 -16.64 12.04
N GLY A 226 -10.49 -17.88 11.90
CA GLY A 226 -11.36 -19.06 11.89
C GLY A 226 -11.55 -19.82 10.56
N GLN A 227 -10.96 -19.40 9.43
CA GLN A 227 -11.00 -20.17 8.16
C GLN A 227 -9.67 -20.13 7.36
N PRO A 228 -8.53 -20.60 7.90
CA PRO A 228 -7.20 -20.49 7.27
C PRO A 228 -7.10 -20.90 5.80
N HIS A 229 -7.85 -21.93 5.39
CA HIS A 229 -7.79 -22.53 4.06
C HIS A 229 -8.42 -21.68 2.95
N GLU A 230 -9.27 -20.70 3.27
CA GLU A 230 -9.91 -19.82 2.28
C GLU A 230 -9.13 -18.51 2.06
N HIS A 231 -8.26 -18.13 2.99
CA HIS A 231 -7.61 -16.81 2.98
C HIS A 231 -6.74 -16.59 1.75
N GLN A 232 -5.95 -17.59 1.35
CA GLN A 232 -5.10 -17.48 0.17
C GLN A 232 -5.95 -17.19 -1.08
N ARG A 233 -7.04 -17.95 -1.26
CA ARG A 233 -7.96 -17.79 -2.39
C ARG A 233 -8.58 -16.39 -2.43
N ILE A 234 -9.03 -15.89 -1.28
CA ILE A 234 -9.61 -14.54 -1.16
C ILE A 234 -8.57 -13.47 -1.49
N VAL A 235 -7.37 -13.58 -0.93
CA VAL A 235 -6.30 -12.61 -1.13
C VAL A 235 -5.83 -12.57 -2.59
N THR A 236 -5.61 -13.74 -3.21
CA THR A 236 -5.32 -13.81 -4.64
C THR A 236 -6.43 -13.17 -5.47
N ALA A 237 -7.70 -13.38 -5.12
CA ALA A 237 -8.82 -12.76 -5.83
C ALA A 237 -8.82 -11.22 -5.72
N LEU A 238 -8.48 -10.66 -4.55
CA LEU A 238 -8.36 -9.21 -4.36
C LEU A 238 -7.22 -8.62 -5.21
N ASN A 239 -6.07 -9.29 -5.25
CA ASN A 239 -4.92 -8.87 -6.05
C ASN A 239 -5.23 -8.94 -7.55
N VAL A 240 -5.81 -10.04 -8.03
CA VAL A 240 -6.23 -10.20 -9.43
C VAL A 240 -7.29 -9.16 -9.82
N SER A 241 -8.22 -8.83 -8.91
CA SER A 241 -9.20 -7.77 -9.16
C SER A 241 -8.51 -6.42 -9.38
N TRP A 242 -7.53 -6.09 -8.54
CA TRP A 242 -6.71 -4.88 -8.67
C TRP A 242 -5.94 -4.84 -9.99
N GLU A 243 -5.18 -5.89 -10.32
CA GLU A 243 -4.39 -5.95 -11.55
C GLU A 243 -5.25 -5.78 -12.82
N ARG A 244 -6.41 -6.44 -12.86
CA ARG A 244 -7.37 -6.33 -13.96
C ARG A 244 -7.95 -4.93 -14.06
N LYS A 245 -8.25 -4.28 -12.94
CA LYS A 245 -8.78 -2.91 -12.92
C LYS A 245 -7.74 -1.89 -13.34
N ILE A 246 -6.49 -2.03 -12.92
CA ILE A 246 -5.39 -1.20 -13.42
C ILE A 246 -5.25 -1.34 -14.93
N THR A 247 -5.24 -2.58 -15.44
CA THR A 247 -5.16 -2.85 -16.89
C THR A 247 -6.31 -2.18 -17.64
N GLN A 248 -7.53 -2.25 -17.11
CA GLN A 248 -8.69 -1.58 -17.66
C GLN A 248 -8.53 -0.06 -17.65
N TRP A 249 -8.21 0.55 -16.51
CA TRP A 249 -8.09 2.02 -16.39
C TRP A 249 -6.97 2.61 -17.25
N LEU A 250 -5.83 1.92 -17.35
CA LEU A 250 -4.75 2.34 -18.25
C LEU A 250 -5.18 2.33 -19.72
N ARG A 251 -5.90 1.29 -20.14
CA ARG A 251 -6.44 1.20 -21.51
C ARG A 251 -7.47 2.30 -21.77
N ASP A 252 -8.46 2.42 -20.90
CA ASP A 252 -9.57 3.38 -21.06
C ASP A 252 -9.04 4.83 -21.05
N GLY A 253 -8.11 5.13 -20.14
CA GLY A 253 -7.46 6.43 -20.05
C GLY A 253 -6.63 6.77 -21.29
N ALA A 254 -5.83 5.81 -21.79
CA ALA A 254 -5.05 6.00 -23.01
C ALA A 254 -5.94 6.19 -24.24
N THR A 255 -7.03 5.42 -24.37
CA THR A 255 -8.03 5.59 -25.43
C THR A 255 -8.64 6.99 -25.38
N LEU A 256 -9.03 7.47 -24.21
CA LEU A 256 -9.59 8.81 -24.05
C LEU A 256 -8.59 9.90 -24.47
N ILE A 257 -7.33 9.79 -24.06
CA ILE A 257 -6.27 10.74 -24.44
C ILE A 257 -6.08 10.77 -25.96
N VAL A 258 -5.99 9.61 -26.62
CA VAL A 258 -5.81 9.53 -28.08
C VAL A 258 -7.01 10.08 -28.84
N GLN A 259 -8.24 9.75 -28.42
CA GLN A 259 -9.46 10.22 -29.08
C GLN A 259 -9.66 11.74 -28.94
N ARG A 260 -9.31 12.31 -27.78
CA ARG A 260 -9.48 13.74 -27.50
C ARG A 260 -8.32 14.57 -28.04
N GLY A 261 -7.12 13.98 -28.05
CA GLY A 261 -5.90 14.53 -28.62
C GLY A 261 -5.52 15.90 -28.06
N VAL A 262 -4.72 16.62 -28.83
CA VAL A 262 -4.20 17.96 -28.48
C VAL A 262 -5.32 18.98 -28.29
N ASN A 263 -6.46 18.77 -28.96
CA ASN A 263 -7.64 19.65 -28.90
C ASN A 263 -8.28 19.73 -27.51
N ALA A 264 -8.03 18.74 -26.64
CA ALA A 264 -8.45 18.75 -25.24
C ALA A 264 -7.36 19.22 -24.27
N GLY A 265 -6.26 19.78 -24.78
CA GLY A 265 -5.16 20.31 -23.96
C GLY A 265 -4.07 19.29 -23.59
N PHE A 266 -4.10 18.08 -24.15
CA PHE A 266 -2.99 17.13 -23.98
C PHE A 266 -1.80 17.54 -24.86
N THR A 267 -0.58 17.39 -24.36
CA THR A 267 0.62 17.64 -25.18
C THR A 267 0.81 16.53 -26.22
N PRO A 268 1.50 16.79 -27.35
CA PRO A 268 1.81 15.76 -28.34
C PRO A 268 2.51 14.54 -27.73
N ALA A 269 3.47 14.75 -26.84
CA ALA A 269 4.18 13.68 -26.14
C ALA A 269 3.26 12.79 -25.29
N VAL A 270 2.22 13.36 -24.66
CA VAL A 270 1.22 12.58 -23.90
C VAL A 270 0.35 11.74 -24.84
N VAL A 271 -0.05 12.29 -25.99
CA VAL A 271 -0.82 11.57 -27.01
C VAL A 271 0.01 10.44 -27.63
N ASP A 272 1.28 10.67 -27.91
CA ASP A 272 2.21 9.66 -28.44
C ASP A 272 2.43 8.54 -27.43
N THR A 273 2.63 8.89 -26.15
CA THR A 273 2.78 7.91 -25.06
C THR A 273 1.52 7.08 -24.90
N ALA A 274 0.33 7.70 -24.93
CA ALA A 274 -0.94 6.99 -24.86
C ALA A 274 -1.14 6.05 -26.05
N SER A 275 -0.77 6.49 -27.25
CA SER A 275 -0.81 5.67 -28.47
C SER A 275 0.13 4.46 -28.37
N ALA A 276 1.37 4.67 -27.91
CA ALA A 276 2.33 3.59 -27.67
C ALA A 276 1.81 2.60 -26.62
N LEU A 277 1.22 3.10 -25.53
CA LEU A 277 0.64 2.26 -24.48
C LEU A 277 -0.49 1.36 -25.05
N LEU A 278 -1.38 1.91 -25.89
CA LEU A 278 -2.44 1.12 -26.55
C LEU A 278 -1.91 0.04 -27.50
N GLN A 279 -0.71 0.21 -28.06
CA GLN A 279 -0.07 -0.84 -28.88
C GLN A 279 0.59 -1.94 -28.04
N VAL A 280 1.03 -1.62 -26.82
CA VAL A 280 1.73 -2.55 -25.93
C VAL A 280 0.75 -3.35 -25.06
N LEU A 281 -0.28 -2.71 -24.49
CA LEU A 281 -1.20 -3.36 -23.55
C LEU A 281 -1.86 -4.64 -24.10
N PRO A 282 -2.34 -4.72 -25.37
CA PRO A 282 -2.93 -5.95 -25.90
C PRO A 282 -1.94 -7.11 -26.06
N LYS A 283 -0.63 -6.81 -26.11
CA LYS A 283 0.44 -7.81 -26.25
C LYS A 283 0.91 -8.34 -24.88
N ARG A 284 0.40 -7.79 -23.78
CA ARG A 284 0.72 -8.22 -22.42
C ARG A 284 -0.42 -9.09 -21.91
N HIS A 285 -0.15 -10.38 -21.75
CA HIS A 285 -1.12 -11.36 -21.25
C HIS A 285 -1.14 -11.45 -19.72
N ASP A 286 -0.11 -10.91 -19.05
CA ASP A 286 0.00 -10.88 -17.60
C ASP A 286 -0.48 -9.52 -17.04
N PRO A 287 -1.65 -9.47 -16.36
CA PRO A 287 -2.15 -8.25 -15.71
C PRO A 287 -1.22 -7.72 -14.61
N ARG A 288 -0.43 -8.58 -13.95
CA ARG A 288 0.52 -8.17 -12.91
C ARG A 288 1.62 -7.29 -13.48
N ALA A 289 2.19 -7.67 -14.63
CA ALA A 289 3.16 -6.83 -15.35
C ALA A 289 2.61 -5.43 -15.72
N VAL A 290 1.33 -5.34 -16.09
CA VAL A 290 0.67 -4.05 -16.38
C VAL A 290 0.46 -3.23 -15.10
N ALA A 291 0.06 -3.88 -14.01
CA ALA A 291 -0.07 -3.24 -12.71
C ALA A 291 1.29 -2.71 -12.21
N ASN A 292 2.38 -3.41 -12.50
CA ASN A 292 3.73 -2.98 -12.16
C ASN A 292 4.18 -1.77 -12.98
N LEU A 293 3.87 -1.71 -14.28
CA LEU A 293 4.07 -0.49 -15.08
C LEU A 293 3.34 0.71 -14.45
N PHE A 294 2.10 0.52 -14.02
CA PHE A 294 1.34 1.57 -13.35
C PHE A 294 2.08 2.05 -12.09
N LEU A 295 2.47 1.13 -11.21
CA LEU A 295 3.19 1.50 -10.00
C LEU A 295 4.51 2.21 -10.30
N ASP A 296 5.18 1.85 -11.40
CA ASP A 296 6.43 2.49 -11.82
C ASP A 296 6.23 3.93 -12.31
N ALA A 297 5.12 4.20 -12.99
CA ALA A 297 4.75 5.55 -13.38
C ALA A 297 4.49 6.45 -12.15
N LEU A 298 4.19 5.88 -10.98
CA LEU A 298 4.01 6.64 -9.73
C LEU A 298 5.32 6.99 -9.01
N THR A 299 6.46 6.62 -9.61
CA THR A 299 7.76 6.54 -8.93
C THR A 299 8.87 7.27 -9.65
N VAL A 300 8.54 8.02 -10.70
CA VAL A 300 9.52 8.53 -11.67
C VAL A 300 10.52 9.49 -11.02
N HIS A 301 11.72 8.97 -10.77
CA HIS A 301 12.97 9.72 -10.76
C HIS A 301 13.74 9.39 -12.05
N ASP A 302 14.58 10.31 -12.54
CA ASP A 302 15.35 10.11 -13.80
C ASP A 302 16.16 8.81 -13.82
N LYS A 303 16.65 8.38 -12.64
CA LYS A 303 17.38 7.12 -12.46
C LYS A 303 16.56 5.85 -12.78
N ASP A 304 15.24 5.94 -12.76
CA ASP A 304 14.31 4.81 -12.94
C ASP A 304 13.80 4.68 -14.39
N LEU A 305 14.16 5.62 -15.28
CA LEU A 305 13.75 5.62 -16.69
C LEU A 305 14.27 4.40 -17.47
N LEU A 306 15.46 3.89 -17.13
CA LEU A 306 16.04 2.68 -17.74
C LEU A 306 15.23 1.40 -17.47
N ARG A 307 14.44 1.39 -16.40
CA ARG A 307 13.58 0.26 -16.02
C ARG A 307 12.26 0.33 -16.77
N LEU A 308 11.65 1.51 -16.82
CA LEU A 308 10.44 1.79 -17.61
C LEU A 308 10.63 1.47 -19.09
N SER A 309 11.81 1.78 -19.65
CA SER A 309 12.10 1.50 -21.05
C SER A 309 12.09 0.01 -21.39
N ARG A 310 12.40 -0.91 -20.46
CA ARG A 310 12.36 -2.37 -20.70
C ARG A 310 10.95 -2.89 -20.96
N LEU A 311 9.95 -2.23 -20.40
CA LEU A 311 8.56 -2.63 -20.55
C LEU A 311 7.98 -2.11 -21.88
N VAL A 312 8.49 -0.98 -22.36
CA VAL A 312 8.09 -0.31 -23.61
C VAL A 312 8.88 -0.84 -24.83
N VAL A 313 10.16 -1.15 -24.65
CA VAL A 313 11.01 -1.73 -25.70
C VAL A 313 10.68 -3.22 -25.80
N GLN A 314 10.15 -3.63 -26.95
CA GLN A 314 9.94 -5.04 -27.29
C GLN A 314 11.25 -5.80 -27.06
N ALA A 315 11.20 -6.91 -26.31
CA ALA A 315 12.32 -7.84 -26.27
C ALA A 315 12.75 -8.15 -27.72
N PRO A 316 14.05 -7.99 -28.08
CA PRO A 316 14.52 -8.52 -29.34
C PRO A 316 14.28 -10.03 -29.30
N LYS A 317 13.70 -10.58 -30.37
CA LYS A 317 13.75 -12.03 -30.58
C LYS A 317 15.24 -12.43 -30.54
N PRO A 318 15.62 -13.48 -29.79
CA PRO A 318 16.96 -14.03 -29.93
C PRO A 318 17.10 -14.49 -31.38
N VAL A 319 18.02 -13.85 -32.10
CA VAL A 319 18.49 -14.35 -33.39
C VAL A 319 19.50 -15.44 -33.05
N HIS A 320 19.11 -16.69 -33.30
CA HIS A 320 20.06 -17.79 -33.47
C HIS A 320 20.55 -17.80 -34.91
#